data_AF-A0A8T4IVH7-F1
#
_entry.id   AF-A0A8T4IVH7-F1
#
_cell.length_a   1.000
_cell.length_b   1.000
_cell.length_c   1.000
_cell.angle_alpha   90.00
_cell.angle_beta   90.00
_cell.angle_gamma   90.00
#
_symmetry.space_group_name_H-M   'P 1'
#
loop_
_entity.id
_entity.type
_entity.pdbx_description
1 polymer ?
#
loop_
_entity_poly.entity_id
_entity_poly.type
_entity_poly.pdbx_seq_one_letter_code
_entity_poly.pdbx_strand_id
1 'polypeptide(L)'
;MERDGQLELYDRLAARLKEAHTRVRTLQVPEGVRVALARKLLVITAASKHDLSEAERRLDRLMADIDEGRFPEEQADARTDGTP
;
A
#
# COMPACT_ATOMS: atom_id res chain seq x y z
N MET A 1 -10.39 10.71 28.71
CA MET A 1 -10.17 9.33 28.23
C MET A 1 -10.33 9.18 26.72
N GLU A 2 -10.26 10.25 25.92
CA GLU A 2 -10.36 10.17 24.43
C GLU A 2 -9.02 9.96 23.73
N ARG A 3 -7.90 10.10 24.45
CA ARG A 3 -6.54 9.92 23.89
C ARG A 3 -6.14 8.45 23.76
N ASP A 4 -6.55 7.60 24.70
CA ASP A 4 -6.22 6.17 24.67
C ASP A 4 -6.84 5.47 23.45
N GLY A 5 -8.12 5.72 23.15
CA GLY A 5 -8.77 5.10 21.99
C GLY A 5 -8.19 5.55 20.63
N GLN A 6 -7.69 6.77 20.52
CA GLN A 6 -6.99 7.27 19.33
C GLN A 6 -5.62 6.60 19.15
N LEU A 7 -4.90 6.36 20.24
CA LEU A 7 -3.61 5.68 20.24
C LEU A 7 -3.78 4.20 19.86
N GLU A 8 -4.80 3.51 20.37
CA GLU A 8 -5.10 2.12 20.02
C GLU A 8 -5.46 1.96 18.53
N LEU A 9 -6.23 2.89 17.97
CA LEU A 9 -6.55 2.90 16.54
C LEU A 9 -5.31 3.15 15.67
N TYR A 10 -4.43 4.04 16.11
CA TYR A 10 -3.17 4.30 15.42
C TYR A 10 -2.24 3.08 15.46
N ASP A 11 -2.11 2.42 16.62
CA ASP A 11 -1.28 1.22 16.79
C ASP A 11 -1.78 0.07 15.91
N ARG A 12 -3.11 -0.15 15.90
CA ARG A 12 -3.74 -1.13 15.01
C ARG A 12 -3.47 -0.85 13.54
N LEU A 13 -3.58 0.41 13.11
CA LEU A 13 -3.28 0.78 11.73
C LEU A 13 -1.80 0.59 11.41
N ALA A 14 -0.90 0.97 12.32
CA ALA A 14 0.54 0.78 12.16
C ALA A 14 0.90 -0.70 12.02
N ALA A 15 0.27 -1.58 12.81
CA ALA A 15 0.44 -3.03 12.68
C ALA A 15 -0.02 -3.54 11.30
N ARG A 16 -1.19 -3.09 10.81
CA ARG A 16 -1.68 -3.46 9.47
C ARG A 16 -0.76 -2.96 8.35
N LEU A 17 -0.24 -1.74 8.46
CA LEU A 17 0.72 -1.20 7.49
C LEU A 17 2.01 -2.03 7.45
N LYS A 18 2.53 -2.43 8.61
CA LYS A 18 3.71 -3.29 8.72
C LYS A 18 3.47 -4.66 8.08
N GLU A 19 2.30 -5.24 8.27
CA GLU A 19 1.92 -6.49 7.61
C GLU A 19 1.90 -6.32 6.08
N ALA A 20 1.25 -5.26 5.58
CA ALA A 20 1.17 -4.99 4.16
C ALA A 20 2.56 -4.78 3.52
N HIS A 21 3.45 -4.03 4.18
CA HIS A 21 4.86 -3.89 3.75
C HIS A 21 5.59 -5.24 3.70
N THR A 22 5.36 -6.10 4.69
CA THR A 22 5.98 -7.43 4.73
C THR A 22 5.47 -8.28 3.57
N ARG A 23 4.16 -8.30 3.32
CA ARG A 23 3.56 -9.05 2.21
C ARG A 23 4.09 -8.59 0.86
N VAL A 24 4.12 -7.29 0.58
CA VAL A 24 4.66 -6.74 -0.67
C VAL A 24 6.14 -7.14 -0.87
N ARG A 25 6.91 -7.21 0.22
CA ARG A 25 8.32 -7.66 0.17
C ARG A 25 8.46 -9.15 -0.13
N THR A 26 7.58 -10.00 0.42
CA THR A 26 7.64 -11.46 0.21
C THR A 26 6.95 -11.91 -1.08
N LEU A 27 6.10 -11.07 -1.65
CA LEU A 27 5.33 -11.38 -2.86
C LEU A 27 6.27 -11.55 -4.08
N GLN A 28 6.11 -12.64 -4.83
CA GLN A 28 6.90 -12.90 -6.03
C GLN A 28 6.29 -12.24 -7.27
N VAL A 29 6.31 -10.91 -7.30
CA VAL A 29 5.86 -10.09 -8.44
C VAL A 29 7.03 -9.41 -9.16
N PRO A 30 6.84 -8.96 -10.42
CA PRO A 30 7.81 -8.12 -11.12
C PRO A 30 8.23 -6.88 -10.31
N GLU A 31 9.44 -6.38 -10.56
CA GLU A 31 9.97 -5.25 -9.79
C GLU A 31 9.13 -3.99 -9.91
N GLY A 32 8.66 -3.61 -11.11
CA GLY A 32 7.85 -2.40 -11.26
C GLY A 32 6.49 -2.51 -10.59
N VAL A 33 5.89 -3.70 -10.55
CA VAL A 33 4.69 -3.98 -9.74
C VAL A 33 4.99 -3.79 -8.25
N ARG A 34 6.10 -4.34 -7.76
CA ARG A 34 6.52 -4.18 -6.35
C ARG A 34 6.75 -2.71 -5.98
N VAL A 35 7.39 -1.96 -6.87
CA VAL A 35 7.63 -0.51 -6.69
C VAL A 35 6.30 0.26 -6.68
N ALA A 36 5.36 -0.08 -7.57
CA ALA A 36 4.04 0.54 -7.60
C ALA A 36 3.25 0.26 -6.31
N LEU A 37 3.27 -0.98 -5.81
CA LEU A 37 2.65 -1.35 -4.53
C LEU A 37 3.30 -0.62 -3.35
N ALA A 38 4.63 -0.53 -3.31
CA ALA A 38 5.35 0.21 -2.28
C ALA A 38 5.01 1.70 -2.30
N ARG A 39 4.90 2.32 -3.49
CA ARG A 39 4.44 3.72 -3.62
C ARG A 39 3.02 3.91 -3.10
N LYS A 40 2.09 3.00 -3.41
CA LYS A 40 0.72 3.05 -2.86
C LYS A 40 0.72 2.99 -1.33
N LEU A 41 1.53 2.13 -0.72
CA LEU A 41 1.66 2.05 0.75
C LEU A 41 2.17 3.36 1.37
N LEU A 42 3.12 4.05 0.72
CA LEU A 42 3.60 5.36 1.18
C LEU A 42 2.50 6.43 1.16
N VAL A 43 1.67 6.45 0.11
CA VAL A 43 0.52 7.39 0.02
C VAL A 43 -0.50 7.11 1.13
N ILE A 44 -0.78 5.84 1.42
CA ILE A 44 -1.70 5.44 2.50
C ILE A 44 -1.14 5.86 3.86
N THR A 45 0.17 5.67 4.09
CA THR A 45 0.86 6.09 5.33
C THR A 45 0.90 7.61 5.49
N ALA A 46 0.95 8.36 4.39
CA ALA A 46 0.83 9.82 4.44
C ALA A 46 -0.61 10.22 4.80
N ALA A 47 -1.62 9.59 4.18
CA ALA A 47 -3.02 9.85 4.48
C ALA A 47 -3.38 9.52 5.93
N SER A 48 -2.79 8.48 6.53
CA SER A 48 -3.09 8.07 7.91
C SER A 48 -2.74 9.13 8.96
N LYS A 49 -1.88 10.09 8.62
CA LYS A 49 -1.53 11.22 9.50
C LYS A 49 -2.64 12.26 9.60
N HIS A 50 -3.54 12.30 8.61
CA HIS A 50 -4.59 13.30 8.49
C HIS A 50 -5.98 12.65 8.64
N ASP A 51 -6.19 11.51 7.98
CA ASP A 51 -7.45 10.79 7.93
C ASP A 51 -7.26 9.28 8.12
N LEU A 52 -7.33 8.85 9.38
CA LEU A 52 -7.13 7.44 9.75
C LEU A 52 -8.14 6.51 9.07
N SER A 53 -9.42 6.90 9.05
CA SER A 53 -10.52 6.12 8.44
C SER A 53 -10.41 6.02 6.92
N GLU A 54 -9.79 7.01 6.29
CA GLU A 54 -9.54 6.99 4.85
C GLU A 54 -8.35 6.07 4.52
N ALA A 55 -7.28 6.19 5.31
CA ALA A 55 -6.12 5.32 5.19
C ALA A 55 -6.47 3.84 5.41
N GLU A 56 -7.31 3.53 6.41
CA GLU A 56 -7.74 2.16 6.66
C GLU A 56 -8.53 1.58 5.47
N ARG A 57 -9.48 2.34 4.91
CA ARG A 57 -10.24 1.91 3.72
C ARG A 57 -9.36 1.66 2.50
N ARG A 58 -8.36 2.53 2.28
CA ARG A 58 -7.40 2.34 1.18
C ARG A 58 -6.48 1.15 1.40
N LEU A 59 -6.05 0.93 2.64
CA LEU A 59 -5.24 -0.23 3.00
C LEU A 59 -6.00 -1.53 2.80
N ASP A 60 -7.27 -1.56 3.21
CA ASP A 60 -8.14 -2.72 3.05
C ASP A 60 -8.31 -3.10 1.57
N ARG A 61 -8.61 -2.09 0.73
CA ARG A 61 -8.70 -2.28 -0.71
C ARG A 61 -7.39 -2.78 -1.33
N LEU A 62 -6.25 -2.22 -0.91
CA LEU A 62 -4.93 -2.66 -1.40
C LEU A 62 -4.64 -4.12 -1.01
N MET A 63 -4.98 -4.52 0.21
CA MET A 63 -4.78 -5.89 0.67
C MET A 63 -5.67 -6.88 -0.08
N ALA A 64 -6.94 -6.52 -0.36
CA ALA A 64 -7.84 -7.33 -1.18
C ALA A 64 -7.35 -7.47 -2.62
N ASP A 65 -6.84 -6.38 -3.20
CA ASP A 65 -6.25 -6.34 -4.54
C ASP A 65 -5.00 -7.24 -4.66
N ILE A 66 -4.15 -7.26 -3.61
CA ILE A 66 -3.01 -8.18 -3.51
C ILE A 66 -3.46 -9.64 -3.39
N ASP A 67 -4.50 -9.93 -2.60
CA ASP A 67 -5.05 -11.28 -2.39
C ASP A 67 -5.70 -11.83 -3.68
N GLU A 68 -6.40 -10.98 -4.43
CA GLU A 68 -7.02 -11.29 -5.72
C GLU A 68 -6.00 -11.30 -6.88
N GLY A 69 -4.74 -10.91 -6.63
CA GLY A 69 -3.68 -10.83 -7.64
C GLY A 69 -3.86 -9.69 -8.65
N ARG A 70 -4.71 -8.71 -8.35
CA ARG A 70 -5.00 -7.55 -9.21
C ARG A 70 -3.96 -6.46 -9.05
N PHE A 71 -2.73 -6.73 -9.42
CA PHE A 71 -1.68 -5.73 -9.21
C PHE A 71 -1.86 -4.50 -10.10
N PRO A 72 -1.42 -3.30 -9.63
CA PRO A 72 -1.37 -2.13 -10.50
C PRO A 72 -0.53 -2.46 -11.74
N GLU A 73 -1.15 -2.37 -12.91
CA GLU A 73 -0.46 -2.55 -14.18
C GLU A 73 0.64 -1.49 -14.28
N GLU A 74 1.84 -1.95 -14.62
CA GLU A 74 3.00 -1.13 -14.86
C GLU A 74 2.70 -0.22 -16.06
N GLN A 75 2.19 0.99 -15.81
CA GLN A 75 2.12 2.05 -16.83
C GLN A 75 3.52 2.58 -17.22
N ALA A 76 4.57 1.78 -17.09
CA ALA A 76 5.96 2.19 -17.23
C ALA A 76 6.79 1.31 -18.19
N ASP A 77 6.16 0.59 -19.14
CA ASP A 77 6.87 -0.06 -20.25
C ASP A 77 6.46 0.45 -21.64
N ALA A 78 5.87 1.65 -21.75
CA ALA A 78 5.61 2.32 -23.03
C ALA A 78 6.65 3.41 -23.36
N ARG A 79 7.91 3.24 -22.92
CA ARG A 79 9.03 4.10 -23.34
C ARG A 79 10.35 3.32 -23.50
N THR A 80 10.30 2.17 -24.14
CA THR A 80 11.48 1.54 -24.75
C THR A 80 11.10 0.95 -26.11
N ASP A 81 10.50 1.76 -26.99
CA ASP A 81 10.49 1.44 -28.42
C ASP A 81 10.77 2.73 -29.21
N GLY A 82 11.92 2.76 -29.88
CA GLY A 82 12.34 3.93 -30.66
C GLY A 82 13.85 4.06 -30.85
N THR A 83 14.53 3.04 -31.35
CA THR A 83 15.77 3.24 -32.13
C THR A 83 15.83 2.18 -33.21
N PRO A 84 15.95 2.59 -34.48
CA PRO A 84 17.26 2.49 -35.14
C PRO A 84 17.83 3.84 -35.60
#